data_AF-A0A3N5MJ72-F1
#
_entry.id   AF-A0A3N5MJ72-F1
#
_cell.length_a   1.000
_cell.length_b   1.000
_cell.length_c   1.000
_cell.angle_alpha   90.00
_cell.angle_beta   90.00
_cell.angle_gamma   90.00
#
_symmetry.space_group_name_H-M   'P 1'
#
loop_
_entity.id
_entity.type
_entity.pdbx_description
1 polymer ?
#
loop_
_entity_poly.entity_id
_entity_poly.type
_entity_poly.pdbx_seq_one_letter_code
_entity_poly.pdbx_strand_id
1 'polypeptide(L)'
;MQDKAVKSTPRTLRLDPRDNIIVAVDPVPAGWAVQGVTATARIMRGHKMAVQPIGQGQPVLKFGQIIGFASEAIAPGSHVHTHNCSFAEFERDYAFAQDARSEPLLPPELRATFEGYRRSNGKTGTRNYIGVLTSVNCSASVARFMAEA
;
A
#
# COMPACT_ATOMS: atom_id res chain seq x y z
N MET A 1 -35.94 19.88 -15.47
CA MET A 1 -34.63 20.53 -15.27
C MET A 1 -33.68 19.45 -14.77
N GLN A 2 -32.65 19.12 -15.54
CA GLN A 2 -31.65 18.12 -15.14
C GLN A 2 -30.71 18.75 -14.11
N ASP A 3 -30.60 18.14 -12.93
CA ASP A 3 -29.56 18.46 -11.97
C ASP A 3 -28.20 18.22 -12.63
N LYS A 4 -27.50 19.31 -12.93
CA LYS A 4 -26.08 19.24 -13.32
C LYS A 4 -25.32 18.70 -12.12
N ALA A 5 -24.88 17.45 -12.21
CA ALA A 5 -23.97 16.87 -11.23
C ALA A 5 -22.80 17.84 -11.00
N VAL A 6 -22.64 18.29 -9.75
CA VAL A 6 -21.52 19.12 -9.33
C VAL A 6 -20.25 18.35 -9.70
N LYS A 7 -19.48 18.90 -10.64
CA LYS A 7 -18.20 18.33 -11.09
C LYS A 7 -17.21 18.39 -9.92
N SER A 8 -17.19 17.33 -9.10
CA SER A 8 -16.22 17.22 -8.00
C SER A 8 -14.82 17.00 -8.56
N THR A 9 -13.83 17.65 -7.98
CA THR A 9 -12.41 17.41 -8.29
C THR A 9 -12.08 15.92 -8.15
N PRO A 10 -11.48 15.27 -9.17
CA PRO A 10 -11.09 13.87 -9.10
C PRO A 10 -10.20 13.60 -7.89
N ARG A 11 -10.43 12.49 -7.17
CA ARG A 11 -9.59 12.14 -6.02
C ARG A 11 -8.25 11.60 -6.49
N THR A 12 -7.21 12.01 -5.79
CA THR A 12 -5.83 11.55 -6.01
C THR A 12 -5.17 11.25 -4.67
N LEU A 13 -4.14 10.42 -4.71
CA LEU A 13 -3.32 10.07 -3.54
C LEU A 13 -1.88 10.51 -3.77
N ARG A 14 -1.34 11.23 -2.79
CA ARG A 14 0.10 11.36 -2.57
C ARG A 14 0.42 10.57 -1.30
N LEU A 15 1.34 9.62 -1.39
CA LEU A 15 1.57 8.65 -0.32
C LEU A 15 2.66 9.12 0.65
N ASP A 16 3.63 9.86 0.15
CA ASP A 16 4.66 10.55 0.94
C ASP A 16 4.81 12.00 0.46
N PRO A 17 5.04 12.99 1.34
CA PRO A 17 5.26 14.39 0.94
C PRO A 17 6.39 14.58 -0.09
N ARG A 18 7.39 13.70 -0.10
CA ARG A 18 8.53 13.70 -1.02
C ARG A 18 8.17 13.17 -2.42
N ASP A 19 7.01 12.54 -2.59
CA ASP A 19 6.60 11.98 -3.88
C ASP A 19 6.49 13.08 -4.95
N ASN A 20 7.12 12.84 -6.10
CA ASN A 20 7.08 13.72 -7.27
C ASN A 20 5.99 13.32 -8.28
N ILE A 21 5.17 12.34 -7.91
CA ILE A 21 3.96 11.91 -8.61
C ILE A 21 2.77 11.81 -7.67
N ILE A 22 1.57 11.68 -8.24
CA ILE A 22 0.36 11.26 -7.54
C ILE A 22 -0.28 10.08 -8.25
N VAL A 23 -1.09 9.30 -7.52
CA VAL A 23 -1.90 8.20 -8.08
C VAL A 23 -3.35 8.66 -8.21
N ALA A 24 -3.94 8.44 -9.38
CA ALA A 24 -5.35 8.72 -9.63
C ALA A 24 -6.24 7.67 -8.93
N VAL A 25 -7.12 8.12 -8.03
CA VAL A 25 -8.17 7.25 -7.42
C VAL A 25 -9.39 7.21 -8.32
N ASP A 26 -9.72 8.35 -8.90
CA ASP A 26 -10.71 8.51 -9.98
C ASP A 26 -9.98 8.94 -11.27
N PRO A 27 -10.53 8.69 -12.47
CA PRO A 27 -9.95 9.19 -13.70
C PRO A 27 -9.83 10.73 -13.68
N VAL A 28 -8.65 11.24 -14.05
CA VAL A 28 -8.40 12.69 -14.17
C VAL A 28 -8.51 13.07 -15.64
N PRO A 29 -9.52 13.85 -16.06
CA PRO A 29 -9.62 14.29 -17.45
C PRO A 29 -8.52 15.31 -17.79
N ALA A 30 -8.17 15.42 -19.07
CA ALA A 30 -7.27 16.46 -19.53
C ALA A 30 -7.84 17.86 -19.19
N GLY A 31 -6.96 18.80 -18.83
CA GLY A 31 -7.32 20.17 -18.47
C GLY A 31 -7.83 20.34 -17.03
N TRP A 32 -7.98 19.26 -16.25
CA TRP A 32 -8.34 19.37 -14.84
C TRP A 32 -7.12 19.60 -13.96
N ALA A 33 -7.24 20.54 -13.03
CA ALA A 33 -6.26 20.78 -11.99
C ALA A 33 -6.52 19.88 -10.77
N VAL A 34 -5.51 19.12 -10.37
CA VAL A 34 -5.48 18.33 -9.13
C VAL A 34 -4.19 18.62 -8.39
N GLN A 35 -4.27 18.91 -7.09
CA GLN A 35 -3.12 19.36 -6.27
C GLN A 35 -2.33 20.53 -6.91
N GLY A 36 -3.01 21.47 -7.55
CA GLY A 36 -2.38 22.63 -8.20
C GLY A 36 -1.73 22.36 -9.55
N VAL A 37 -1.84 21.14 -10.10
CA VAL A 37 -1.23 20.76 -11.38
C VAL A 37 -2.31 20.31 -12.36
N THR A 38 -2.27 20.89 -13.57
CA THR A 38 -3.23 20.58 -14.64
C THR A 38 -2.79 19.36 -15.44
N ALA A 39 -3.67 18.37 -15.56
CA ALA A 39 -3.40 17.18 -16.37
C ALA A 39 -3.30 17.54 -17.86
N THR A 40 -2.20 17.14 -18.51
CA THR A 40 -1.98 17.40 -19.95
C THR A 40 -2.74 16.41 -20.83
N ALA A 41 -3.01 15.23 -20.31
CA ALA A 41 -3.81 14.18 -20.93
C ALA A 41 -4.69 13.49 -19.87
N ARG A 42 -5.61 12.65 -20.33
CA ARG A 42 -6.45 11.87 -19.42
C ARG A 42 -5.62 10.83 -18.66
N ILE A 43 -5.68 10.86 -17.32
CA ILE A 43 -5.04 9.90 -16.43
C ILE A 43 -6.08 8.89 -15.95
N MET A 44 -5.84 7.60 -16.20
CA MET A 44 -6.74 6.52 -15.77
C MET A 44 -6.65 6.26 -14.27
N ARG A 45 -7.71 5.70 -13.69
CA ARG A 45 -7.67 5.20 -12.31
C ARG A 45 -6.50 4.23 -12.12
N GLY A 46 -5.74 4.39 -11.04
CA GLY A 46 -4.56 3.61 -10.70
C GLY A 46 -3.28 4.07 -11.38
N HIS A 47 -3.36 4.94 -12.39
CA HIS A 47 -2.19 5.47 -13.08
C HIS A 47 -1.58 6.66 -12.34
N LYS A 48 -0.35 7.02 -12.71
CA LYS A 48 0.43 8.07 -12.06
C LYS A 48 0.44 9.35 -12.90
N MET A 49 0.46 10.49 -12.23
CA MET A 49 0.65 11.80 -12.86
C MET A 49 1.80 12.54 -12.18
N ALA A 50 2.68 13.15 -12.96
CA ALA A 50 3.74 14.00 -12.42
C ALA A 50 3.15 15.29 -11.81
N VAL A 51 3.67 15.70 -10.66
CA VAL A 51 3.23 16.93 -9.96
C VAL A 51 4.31 18.02 -9.96
N GLN A 52 5.49 17.70 -10.48
CA GLN A 52 6.58 18.63 -10.72
C GLN A 52 7.39 18.13 -11.94
N PRO A 53 8.29 18.95 -12.50
CA PRO A 53 9.15 18.50 -13.58
C PRO A 53 10.06 17.35 -13.12
N ILE A 54 10.19 16.30 -13.94
CA ILE A 54 11.12 15.20 -13.72
C ILE A 54 12.01 15.11 -14.95
N GLY A 55 13.27 15.52 -14.83
CA GLY A 55 14.22 15.46 -15.96
C GLY A 55 14.52 14.02 -16.38
N GLN A 56 14.98 13.83 -17.61
CA GLN A 56 15.46 12.51 -18.06
C GLN A 56 16.56 11.98 -17.12
N GLY A 57 16.48 10.71 -16.76
CA GLY A 57 17.37 10.04 -15.81
C GLY A 57 17.10 10.39 -14.34
N GLN A 58 16.20 11.32 -14.03
CA GLN A 58 15.86 11.66 -12.64
C GLN A 58 14.93 10.60 -12.03
N PRO A 59 15.02 10.39 -10.71
CA PRO A 59 14.20 9.41 -10.01
C PRO A 59 12.72 9.78 -10.02
N VAL A 60 11.87 8.78 -10.23
CA VAL A 60 10.43 8.85 -9.96
C VAL A 60 10.20 8.32 -8.55
N LEU A 61 9.64 9.16 -7.67
CA LEU A 61 9.44 8.89 -6.25
C LEU A 61 7.98 8.57 -5.95
N LYS A 62 7.74 7.41 -5.31
CA LYS A 62 6.45 7.00 -4.77
C LYS A 62 6.68 6.28 -3.44
N PHE A 63 5.84 6.55 -2.44
CA PHE A 63 6.06 6.09 -1.05
C PHE A 63 7.36 6.63 -0.44
N GLY A 64 7.85 7.77 -0.93
CA GLY A 64 9.15 8.32 -0.55
C GLY A 64 10.35 7.52 -1.06
N GLN A 65 10.13 6.58 -1.97
CA GLN A 65 11.14 5.66 -2.50
C GLN A 65 11.26 5.78 -4.02
N ILE A 66 12.46 5.52 -4.54
CA ILE A 66 12.70 5.47 -5.99
C ILE A 66 12.03 4.21 -6.56
N ILE A 67 11.05 4.40 -7.44
CA ILE A 67 10.37 3.29 -8.14
C ILE A 67 10.86 3.08 -9.56
N GLY A 68 11.70 3.97 -10.07
CA GLY A 68 12.22 3.98 -11.43
C GLY A 68 12.81 5.34 -11.76
N PHE A 69 13.20 5.51 -13.02
CA PHE A 69 13.78 6.74 -13.55
C PHE A 69 13.04 7.18 -14.79
N ALA A 70 12.97 8.48 -15.01
CA ALA A 70 12.32 9.02 -16.19
C ALA A 70 13.18 8.70 -17.44
N SER A 71 12.63 7.98 -18.41
CA SER A 71 13.37 7.66 -19.66
C SER A 71 13.44 8.85 -20.63
N GLU A 72 12.61 9.86 -20.40
CA GLU A 72 12.56 11.14 -21.08
C GLU A 72 12.18 12.23 -20.06
N ALA A 73 12.25 13.52 -20.43
CA ALA A 73 11.78 14.58 -19.55
C ALA A 73 10.25 14.53 -19.40
N ILE A 74 9.76 14.51 -18.16
CA ILE A 74 8.33 14.46 -17.83
C ILE A 74 7.89 15.81 -17.27
N ALA A 75 7.00 16.49 -17.99
CA ALA A 75 6.39 17.74 -17.53
C ALA A 75 5.35 17.50 -16.41
N PRO A 76 5.11 18.49 -15.52
CA PRO A 76 3.98 18.43 -14.60
C PRO A 76 2.66 18.16 -15.33
N GLY A 77 1.79 17.33 -14.74
CA GLY A 77 0.50 16.97 -15.32
C GLY A 77 0.55 15.82 -16.33
N SER A 78 1.75 15.39 -16.73
CA SER A 78 1.92 14.27 -17.65
C SER A 78 1.67 12.92 -16.99
N HIS A 79 1.17 11.99 -17.79
CA HIS A 79 0.96 10.60 -17.41
C HIS A 79 2.30 9.88 -17.22
N VAL A 80 2.55 9.29 -16.05
CA VAL A 80 3.76 8.53 -15.74
C VAL A 80 3.49 7.04 -15.78
N HIS A 81 4.05 6.34 -16.76
CA HIS A 81 3.87 4.90 -16.98
C HIS A 81 5.13 4.28 -17.59
N THR A 82 5.09 2.98 -17.87
CA THR A 82 6.17 2.21 -18.50
C THR A 82 6.76 2.80 -19.79
N HIS A 83 6.08 3.72 -20.48
CA HIS A 83 6.61 4.37 -21.69
C HIS A 83 7.63 5.49 -21.36
N ASN A 84 7.52 6.11 -20.18
CA ASN A 84 8.37 7.23 -19.77
C ASN A 84 9.02 7.04 -18.39
N CYS A 85 8.78 5.90 -17.73
CA CYS A 85 9.37 5.51 -16.46
C CYS A 85 9.94 4.10 -16.62
N SER A 86 11.27 4.00 -16.62
CA SER A 86 12.00 2.75 -16.78
C SER A 86 12.66 2.32 -15.46
N PHE A 87 12.97 1.03 -15.38
CA PHE A 87 13.93 0.54 -14.40
C PHE A 87 15.34 0.81 -14.95
N ALA A 88 16.22 1.30 -14.10
CA ALA A 88 17.64 1.36 -14.37
C ALA A 88 18.36 0.70 -13.20
N GLU A 89 19.49 0.06 -13.48
CA GLU A 89 20.44 -0.34 -12.46
C GLU A 89 21.12 0.93 -11.95
N PHE A 90 21.10 1.13 -10.64
CA PHE A 90 21.74 2.26 -9.98
C PHE A 90 22.40 1.76 -8.71
N GLU A 91 23.51 2.39 -8.33
CA GLU A 91 24.13 2.15 -7.02
C GLU A 91 23.09 2.46 -5.95
N ARG A 92 22.57 1.39 -5.34
CA ARG A 92 21.81 1.52 -4.11
C ARG A 92 22.85 1.71 -3.03
N ASP A 93 22.94 2.91 -2.47
CA ASP A 93 23.52 3.05 -1.14
C ASP A 93 22.83 2.00 -0.26
N TYR A 94 23.61 1.11 0.35
CA TYR A 94 23.11 0.01 1.18
C TYR A 94 22.64 0.58 2.53
N ALA A 95 21.69 1.50 2.45
CA ALA A 95 21.10 2.25 3.54
C ALA A 95 19.92 1.45 4.13
N PHE A 96 20.16 0.16 4.39
CA PHE A 96 19.15 -0.72 4.95
C PHE A 96 18.60 -0.12 6.25
N ALA A 97 17.27 0.00 6.32
CA ALA A 97 16.57 0.56 7.48
C ALA A 97 16.99 2.00 7.85
N GLN A 98 17.53 2.80 6.92
CA GLN A 98 17.92 4.20 7.19
C GLN A 98 16.74 5.07 7.65
N ASP A 99 15.54 4.80 7.12
CA ASP A 99 14.30 5.47 7.53
C ASP A 99 13.59 4.77 8.72
N ALA A 100 14.19 3.75 9.33
CA ALA A 100 13.59 3.06 10.47
C ALA A 100 13.54 3.99 11.68
N ARG A 101 12.37 4.07 12.29
CA ARG A 101 12.11 4.88 13.48
C ARG A 101 11.60 3.96 14.57
N SER A 102 11.91 4.29 15.82
CA SER A 102 11.24 3.66 16.95
C SER A 102 9.80 4.14 16.95
N GLU A 103 8.88 3.28 16.54
CA GLU A 103 7.45 3.57 16.66
C GLU A 103 7.04 3.37 18.13
N PRO A 104 6.52 4.41 18.80
CA PRO A 104 6.05 4.24 20.17
C PRO A 104 4.92 3.22 20.22
N LEU A 105 5.06 2.23 21.10
CA LEU A 105 3.93 1.38 21.44
C LEU A 105 2.85 2.25 22.07
N LEU A 106 1.61 2.04 21.65
CA LEU A 106 0.47 2.67 22.31
C LEU A 106 0.54 2.43 23.83
N PRO A 107 0.17 3.43 24.65
CA PRO A 107 -0.03 3.24 26.08
C PRO A 107 -0.92 2.02 26.35
N PRO A 108 -0.68 1.21 27.41
CA PRO A 108 -1.46 0.00 27.69
C PRO A 108 -2.98 0.16 27.61
N GLU A 109 -3.50 1.32 28.02
CA GLU A 109 -4.91 1.71 28.00
C GLU A 109 -5.49 1.94 26.60
N LEU A 110 -4.65 2.20 25.59
CA LEU A 110 -5.03 2.34 24.19
C LEU A 110 -4.76 1.07 23.37
N ARG A 111 -4.14 0.05 23.97
CA ARG A 111 -3.88 -1.23 23.29
C ARG A 111 -5.19 -2.00 23.18
N ALA A 112 -5.54 -2.41 21.97
CA ALA A 112 -6.69 -3.26 21.75
C ALA A 112 -6.57 -4.56 22.56
N THR A 113 -7.63 -4.90 23.28
CA THR A 113 -7.79 -6.18 23.99
C THR A 113 -8.84 -7.03 23.31
N PHE A 114 -8.83 -8.33 23.57
CA PHE A 114 -9.87 -9.24 23.12
C PHE A 114 -10.18 -10.26 24.22
N GLU A 115 -11.40 -10.80 24.21
CA GLU A 115 -11.78 -11.91 25.07
C GLU A 115 -11.15 -13.21 24.56
N GLY A 116 -10.23 -13.77 25.34
CA GLY A 116 -9.46 -14.95 24.95
C GLY A 116 -9.38 -16.00 26.06
N TYR A 117 -8.97 -17.21 25.66
CA TYR A 117 -8.82 -18.33 26.59
C TYR A 117 -7.43 -18.31 27.22
N ARG A 118 -7.33 -17.81 28.45
CA ARG A 118 -6.07 -17.77 29.23
C ARG A 118 -5.61 -19.20 29.56
N ARG A 119 -4.33 -19.48 29.33
CA ARG A 119 -3.69 -20.77 29.65
C ARG A 119 -2.75 -20.60 30.86
N SER A 120 -2.51 -21.69 31.57
CA SER A 120 -1.65 -21.69 32.77
C SER A 120 -0.20 -21.29 32.47
N ASN A 121 0.27 -21.45 31.24
CA ASN A 121 1.60 -21.04 30.79
C ASN A 121 1.69 -19.55 30.39
N GLY A 122 0.66 -18.74 30.67
CA GLY A 122 0.63 -17.31 30.37
C GLY A 122 0.27 -16.95 28.93
N LYS A 123 0.15 -17.92 28.01
CA LYS A 123 -0.32 -17.68 26.63
C LYS A 123 -1.85 -17.58 26.60
N THR A 124 -2.38 -16.95 25.56
CA THR A 124 -3.82 -16.78 25.34
C THR A 124 -4.22 -17.36 23.98
N GLY A 125 -5.26 -18.20 23.95
CA GLY A 125 -5.82 -18.75 22.71
C GLY A 125 -7.01 -17.94 22.20
N THR A 126 -7.16 -17.86 20.87
CA THR A 126 -8.33 -17.22 20.21
C THR A 126 -9.50 -18.17 20.00
N ARG A 127 -9.29 -19.48 20.24
CA ARG A 127 -10.31 -20.53 20.24
C ARG A 127 -10.04 -21.51 21.37
N ASN A 128 -11.05 -22.26 21.77
CA ASN A 128 -10.93 -23.34 22.75
C ASN A 128 -11.27 -24.68 22.11
N TYR A 129 -10.26 -25.33 21.55
CA TYR A 129 -10.39 -26.65 20.95
C TYR A 129 -10.06 -27.75 21.95
N ILE A 130 -10.74 -28.88 21.80
CA ILE A 130 -10.31 -30.17 22.36
C ILE A 130 -9.54 -30.87 21.24
N GLY A 131 -8.28 -31.19 21.47
CA GLY A 131 -7.46 -31.98 20.54
C GLY A 131 -7.46 -33.44 20.94
N VAL A 132 -7.86 -34.33 20.03
CA VAL A 132 -7.71 -35.78 20.21
C VAL A 132 -6.47 -36.20 19.41
N LEU A 133 -5.42 -36.63 20.12
CA LEU A 133 -4.15 -37.02 19.50
C LEU A 133 -3.85 -38.50 19.77
N THR A 134 -3.30 -39.17 18.76
CA THR A 134 -2.93 -40.59 18.82
C THR A 134 -1.41 -40.74 18.85
N SER A 135 -0.90 -41.58 19.75
CA SER A 135 0.54 -41.90 19.81
C SER A 135 0.98 -42.94 18.78
N VAL A 136 0.04 -43.71 18.22
CA VAL A 136 0.29 -44.78 17.24
C VAL A 136 -0.79 -44.82 16.17
N ASN A 137 -0.43 -45.23 14.95
CA ASN A 137 -1.32 -45.25 13.79
C ASN A 137 -2.58 -46.10 14.01
N CYS A 138 -2.48 -47.22 14.73
CA CYS A 138 -3.60 -48.13 14.96
C CYS A 138 -4.79 -47.47 15.70
N SER A 139 -4.56 -46.36 16.39
CA SER A 139 -5.59 -45.63 17.14
C SER A 139 -6.23 -44.46 16.37
N ALA A 140 -5.77 -44.16 15.14
CA ALA A 140 -6.23 -43.03 14.33
C ALA A 140 -7.73 -43.08 14.02
N SER A 141 -8.26 -44.25 13.66
CA SER A 141 -9.69 -44.41 13.33
C SER A 141 -10.60 -44.13 14.53
N VAL A 142 -10.20 -44.55 15.73
CA VAL A 142 -10.96 -44.31 16.98
C VAL A 142 -10.99 -42.82 17.32
N ALA A 143 -9.84 -42.15 17.23
CA ALA A 143 -9.75 -40.71 17.47
C ALA A 143 -10.66 -39.91 16.54
N ARG A 144 -10.83 -40.35 15.29
CA ARG A 144 -11.76 -39.72 14.34
C ARG A 144 -13.22 -39.87 14.77
N PHE A 145 -13.63 -41.09 15.16
CA PHE A 145 -14.99 -41.31 15.68
C PHE A 145 -15.27 -40.45 16.93
N MET A 146 -14.28 -40.31 17.83
CA MET A 146 -14.43 -39.45 19.02
C MET A 146 -14.60 -37.96 18.69
N ALA A 147 -14.00 -37.49 17.59
CA ALA A 147 -14.08 -36.09 17.17
C ALA A 147 -15.38 -35.76 16.42
N GLU A 148 -16.06 -36.77 15.85
CA GLU A 148 -17.31 -36.64 15.10
C GLU A 148 -18.57 -36.81 15.98
N ALA A 149 -18.42 -37.30 17.21
CA ALA A 149 -19.49 -37.48 18.19
C ALA A 149 -19.80 -36.20 18.98
#